data_AF-A0AAW2CSU3-F1
#
_entry.id   AF-A0AAW2CSU3-F1
#
_cell.length_a   1.000
_cell.length_b   1.000
_cell.length_c   1.000
_cell.angle_alpha   90.00
_cell.angle_beta   90.00
_cell.angle_gamma   90.00
#
_symmetry.space_group_name_H-M   'P 1'
#
loop_
_entity.id
_entity.type
_entity.pdbx_description
1 polymer ?
#
loop_
_entity_poly.entity_id
_entity_poly.type
_entity_poly.pdbx_seq_one_letter_code
_entity_poly.pdbx_strand_id
1 'polypeptide(L)'
;MVRRRVQFKKRSLVLPKDLQFLQISRCHDSRSLCDVPSLKHTSELKRITLIECKGIEHVLSFSSSCTLPLLQTLKKLMLVYLNNLQVLFRKERAISAWVPSDTFSCLKIIHLKGCSKIKKLLPPGLLLHLRNLEEI
;
A
#
# COMPACT_ATOMS: atom_id res chain seq x y z
N MET A 1 6.88 -16.13 -14.41
CA MET A 1 6.37 -15.15 -13.42
C MET A 1 4.89 -14.93 -13.68
N VAL A 2 4.01 -15.50 -12.86
CA VAL A 2 2.56 -15.49 -13.09
C VAL A 2 2.03 -14.06 -12.91
N ARG A 3 1.57 -13.43 -14.00
CA ARG A 3 0.95 -12.09 -13.97
C ARG A 3 -0.56 -12.25 -13.79
N ARG A 4 -1.10 -11.99 -12.60
CA ARG A 4 -2.55 -11.95 -12.39
C ARG A 4 -3.02 -10.49 -12.30
N ARG A 5 -3.86 -10.08 -13.24
CA ARG A 5 -4.53 -8.79 -13.25
C ARG A 5 -5.85 -8.96 -12.51
N VAL A 6 -5.96 -8.51 -11.27
CA VAL A 6 -7.19 -8.60 -10.48
C VAL A 6 -8.01 -7.33 -10.73
N GLN A 7 -9.15 -7.44 -11.40
CA GLN A 7 -10.11 -6.33 -11.49
C GLN A 7 -10.92 -6.28 -10.20
N PHE A 8 -10.82 -5.16 -9.47
CA PHE A 8 -11.54 -4.99 -8.22
C PHE A 8 -13.02 -4.66 -8.50
N LYS A 9 -13.92 -5.61 -8.24
CA LYS A 9 -15.36 -5.36 -8.02
C LYS A 9 -15.64 -5.74 -6.57
N LYS A 10 -16.44 -4.94 -5.88
CA LYS A 10 -16.78 -4.99 -4.42
C LYS A 10 -17.45 -6.31 -3.95
N ARG A 11 -17.39 -7.41 -4.71
CA ARG A 11 -17.86 -8.74 -4.33
C ARG A 11 -16.66 -9.60 -3.94
N SER A 12 -16.58 -9.97 -2.66
CA SER A 12 -15.66 -10.94 -2.03
C SER A 12 -14.58 -11.54 -2.96
N LEU A 13 -13.49 -10.81 -3.18
CA LEU A 13 -12.38 -11.28 -3.99
C LEU A 13 -11.44 -12.09 -3.10
N VAL A 14 -11.43 -13.41 -3.22
CA VAL A 14 -10.42 -14.24 -2.54
C VAL A 14 -9.08 -14.06 -3.26
N LEU A 15 -8.08 -13.52 -2.56
CA LEU A 15 -6.73 -13.35 -3.11
C LEU A 15 -5.86 -14.58 -2.79
N PRO A 16 -5.02 -15.04 -3.73
CA PRO A 16 -4.09 -16.14 -3.49
C PRO A 16 -3.03 -15.76 -2.44
N LYS A 17 -2.61 -16.72 -1.61
CA LYS A 17 -1.56 -16.51 -0.60
C LYS A 17 -0.19 -16.16 -1.22
N ASP A 18 0.10 -16.74 -2.39
CA ASP A 18 1.32 -16.56 -3.18
C ASP A 18 1.29 -15.32 -4.10
N LEU A 19 0.31 -14.43 -3.92
CA LEU A 19 0.18 -13.23 -4.73
C LEU A 19 1.38 -12.30 -4.53
N GLN A 20 2.21 -12.13 -5.56
CA GLN A 20 3.37 -11.25 -5.53
C GLN A 20 3.12 -9.86 -6.13
N PHE A 21 2.10 -9.73 -6.98
CA PHE A 21 1.79 -8.49 -7.67
C PHE A 21 0.29 -8.21 -7.61
N LEU A 22 -0.06 -7.03 -7.14
CA LEU A 22 -1.42 -6.52 -7.12
C LEU A 22 -1.50 -5.26 -7.98
N GLN A 23 -2.39 -5.27 -8.97
CA GLN A 23 -2.76 -4.07 -9.70
C GLN A 23 -4.24 -3.80 -9.51
N ILE A 24 -4.58 -2.58 -9.10
CA ILE A 24 -5.96 -2.10 -9.00
C ILE A 24 -6.06 -0.86 -9.89
N SER A 25 -7.07 -0.83 -10.75
CA SER A 25 -7.28 0.25 -11.70
C SER A 25 -8.72 0.71 -11.65
N ARG A 26 -8.95 2.03 -11.63
CA ARG A 26 -10.29 2.65 -11.67
C ARG A 26 -11.24 2.15 -10.57
N CYS A 27 -10.70 1.95 -9.36
CA CYS A 27 -11.49 1.60 -8.19
C CYS A 27 -11.72 2.85 -7.34
N HIS A 28 -12.98 3.21 -7.12
CA HIS A 28 -13.37 4.48 -6.45
C HIS A 28 -14.07 4.28 -5.11
N ASP A 29 -14.46 3.05 -4.78
CA ASP A 29 -15.31 2.75 -3.62
C ASP A 29 -14.55 2.64 -2.30
N SER A 30 -13.22 2.65 -2.34
CA SER A 30 -12.35 2.41 -1.19
C SER A 30 -11.49 3.64 -0.92
N ARG A 31 -11.30 3.96 0.36
CA ARG A 31 -10.42 5.04 0.81
C ARG A 31 -8.99 4.57 1.04
N SER A 32 -8.82 3.26 1.27
CA SER A 32 -7.53 2.60 1.42
C SER A 32 -7.57 1.14 0.98
N LEU A 33 -6.39 0.51 0.86
CA LEU A 33 -6.31 -0.94 0.69
C LEU A 33 -6.58 -1.73 1.97
N CYS A 34 -6.61 -1.07 3.14
CA CYS A 34 -7.02 -1.69 4.40
C CYS A 34 -8.49 -2.15 4.36
N ASP A 35 -9.30 -1.53 3.51
CA ASP A 35 -10.71 -1.86 3.28
C ASP A 35 -10.89 -3.19 2.50
N VAL A 36 -9.79 -3.86 2.12
CA VAL A 36 -9.78 -5.12 1.36
C VAL A 36 -9.36 -6.27 2.27
N PRO A 37 -10.31 -7.05 2.83
CA PRO A 37 -10.01 -8.09 3.83
C PRO A 37 -9.03 -9.14 3.31
N SER A 38 -9.13 -9.48 2.04
CA SER A 38 -8.34 -10.54 1.41
C SER A 38 -6.86 -10.24 1.29
N LEU A 39 -6.44 -8.97 1.40
CA LEU A 39 -5.02 -8.61 1.38
C LEU A 39 -4.30 -9.07 2.65
N LYS A 40 -5.03 -9.26 3.77
CA LYS A 40 -4.45 -9.73 5.03
C LYS A 40 -3.85 -11.13 4.93
N HIS A 41 -4.25 -11.90 3.92
CA HIS A 41 -3.84 -13.29 3.74
C HIS A 41 -2.72 -13.46 2.72
N THR A 42 -2.26 -12.38 2.08
CA THR A 42 -1.16 -12.45 1.10
C THR A 42 0.16 -12.19 1.83
N SER A 43 1.04 -13.19 1.88
CA SER A 43 2.33 -13.11 2.59
C SER A 43 3.51 -12.82 1.67
N GLU A 44 3.32 -12.84 0.35
CA GLU A 44 4.40 -12.71 -0.65
C GLU A 44 4.31 -11.44 -1.50
N LEU A 45 3.47 -10.48 -1.11
CA LEU A 45 3.12 -9.34 -1.95
C LEU A 45 4.30 -8.35 -2.08
N LYS A 46 4.98 -8.42 -3.23
CA LYS A 46 6.19 -7.64 -3.52
C LYS A 46 5.90 -6.33 -4.25
N ARG A 47 4.77 -6.22 -4.95
CA ARG A 47 4.45 -5.01 -5.72
C ARG A 47 2.96 -4.69 -5.69
N ILE A 48 2.66 -3.42 -5.45
CA ILE A 48 1.32 -2.84 -5.56
C ILE A 48 1.34 -1.78 -6.65
N THR A 49 0.30 -1.75 -7.48
CA THR A 49 0.08 -0.73 -8.51
C THR A 49 -1.34 -0.23 -8.45
N LEU A 50 -1.52 1.06 -8.17
CA LEU A 50 -2.83 1.72 -8.14
C LEU A 50 -2.89 2.74 -9.28
N ILE A 51 -3.93 2.64 -10.12
CA ILE A 51 -4.08 3.48 -11.33
C ILE A 51 -5.47 4.10 -11.35
N GLU A 52 -5.56 5.42 -11.44
CA GLU A 52 -6.83 6.16 -11.57
C GLU A 52 -7.83 5.87 -10.42
N CYS A 53 -7.37 5.48 -9.23
CA CYS A 53 -8.25 5.18 -8.10
C CYS A 53 -8.61 6.45 -7.31
N LYS A 54 -9.61 7.20 -7.79
CA LYS A 54 -10.04 8.49 -7.19
C LYS A 54 -10.52 8.41 -5.73
N GLY A 55 -10.89 7.24 -5.21
CA GLY A 55 -11.33 7.11 -3.81
C GLY A 55 -10.18 7.09 -2.80
N ILE A 56 -8.97 6.74 -3.25
CA ILE A 56 -7.83 6.46 -2.36
C ILE A 56 -7.28 7.75 -1.76
N GLU A 57 -7.38 7.86 -0.44
CA GLU A 57 -6.82 8.96 0.36
C GLU A 57 -5.48 8.58 0.99
N HIS A 58 -5.30 7.30 1.31
CA HIS A 58 -4.06 6.70 1.79
C HIS A 58 -3.94 5.26 1.31
N VAL A 59 -2.72 4.76 1.09
CA VAL A 59 -2.53 3.42 0.51
C VAL A 59 -2.73 2.33 1.56
N LEU A 60 -1.96 2.39 2.65
CA LEU A 60 -1.99 1.43 3.76
C LEU A 60 -1.89 2.16 5.11
N SER A 61 -2.27 1.48 6.19
CA SER A 61 -2.05 1.93 7.56
C SER A 61 -0.97 1.08 8.22
N PHE A 62 -0.13 1.60 9.13
CA PHE A 62 1.02 0.85 9.69
C PHE A 62 0.93 0.59 11.20
N SER A 63 -0.25 0.71 11.78
CA SER A 63 -0.52 0.38 13.20
C SER A 63 -1.59 -0.71 13.35
N SER A 64 -2.05 -1.29 12.24
CA SER A 64 -2.99 -2.40 12.24
C SER A 64 -2.22 -3.71 12.09
N SER A 65 -2.56 -4.71 12.91
CA SER A 65 -2.04 -6.09 12.76
C SER A 65 -2.32 -6.68 11.38
N CYS A 66 -3.29 -6.10 10.66
CA CYS A 66 -3.77 -6.55 9.37
C CYS A 66 -2.84 -6.17 8.19
N THR A 67 -1.98 -5.17 8.35
CA THR A 67 -1.18 -4.60 7.25
C THR A 67 0.32 -4.72 7.45
N LEU A 68 0.79 -5.03 8.66
CA LEU A 68 2.21 -5.23 8.95
C LEU A 68 2.87 -6.30 8.05
N PRO A 69 2.28 -7.49 7.82
CA PRO A 69 2.91 -8.51 6.97
C PRO A 69 3.05 -8.07 5.51
N LEU A 70 2.10 -7.27 5.02
CA LEU A 70 2.15 -6.69 3.67
C LEU A 70 3.30 -5.71 3.54
N LEU A 71 3.48 -4.83 4.53
CA LEU A 71 4.53 -3.81 4.50
C LEU A 71 5.93 -4.42 4.56
N GLN A 72 6.11 -5.51 5.32
CA GLN A 72 7.38 -6.21 5.46
C GLN A 72 7.86 -6.86 4.16
N THR A 73 6.96 -7.20 3.23
CA THR A 73 7.31 -7.89 1.97
C THR A 73 7.24 -7.00 0.74
N LEU A 74 6.57 -5.86 0.84
CA LEU A 74 6.39 -4.92 -0.27
C LEU A 74 7.71 -4.30 -0.70
N LYS A 75 8.08 -4.49 -1.96
CA LYS A 75 9.30 -3.95 -2.58
C LYS A 75 9.06 -2.74 -3.44
N LYS A 76 7.92 -2.68 -4.14
CA LYS A 76 7.62 -1.62 -5.12
C LYS A 76 6.19 -1.11 -4.99
N LEU A 77 6.03 0.20 -4.95
CA LEU A 77 4.74 0.87 -4.88
C LEU A 77 4.58 1.84 -6.05
N MET A 78 3.67 1.55 -6.98
CA MET A 78 3.40 2.38 -8.16
C MET A 78 2.04 3.04 -8.03
N LEU A 79 1.99 4.37 -8.05
CA LEU A 79 0.79 5.16 -7.80
C LEU A 79 0.61 6.17 -8.92
N VAL A 80 -0.46 5.99 -9.70
CA VAL A 80 -0.66 6.70 -10.95
C VAL A 80 -2.07 7.30 -10.97
N TYR A 81 -2.15 8.63 -11.14
CA TYR A 81 -3.40 9.41 -11.20
C TYR A 81 -4.32 9.23 -9.98
N LEU A 82 -3.75 9.24 -8.77
CA LEU A 82 -4.51 9.18 -7.51
C LEU A 82 -4.79 10.57 -6.95
N ASN A 83 -5.77 11.26 -7.53
CA ASN A 83 -6.02 12.69 -7.27
C ASN A 83 -6.47 13.01 -5.83
N ASN A 84 -6.90 12.03 -5.04
CA ASN A 84 -7.28 12.22 -3.64
C ASN A 84 -6.25 11.70 -2.64
N LEU A 85 -5.14 11.13 -3.12
CA LEU A 85 -4.07 10.62 -2.26
C LEU A 85 -3.42 11.77 -1.49
N GLN A 86 -3.42 11.68 -0.16
CA GLN A 86 -2.86 12.70 0.73
C GLN A 86 -1.56 12.24 1.40
N VAL A 87 -1.45 10.94 1.70
CA VAL A 87 -0.31 10.31 2.36
C VAL A 87 -0.18 8.85 1.91
N LEU A 88 1.03 8.29 1.86
CA LEU A 88 1.20 6.88 1.51
C LEU A 88 0.75 5.94 2.64
N PHE A 89 1.34 6.16 3.82
CA PHE A 89 1.16 5.32 4.99
C PHE A 89 0.57 6.14 6.12
N ARG A 90 -0.61 5.71 6.59
CA ARG A 90 -1.31 6.38 7.68
C ARG A 90 -1.00 5.71 9.02
N LYS A 91 -0.67 6.52 10.03
CA LYS A 91 -0.61 6.04 11.42
C LYS A 91 -2.03 5.96 11.97
N GLU A 92 -2.40 4.83 12.55
CA GLU A 92 -3.70 4.72 13.24
C GLU A 92 -3.57 5.25 14.67
N ARG A 93 -4.66 5.80 15.23
CA ARG A 93 -4.71 6.47 16.54
C ARG A 93 -4.56 5.53 17.76
N ALA A 94 -4.08 4.30 17.57
CA ALA A 94 -3.88 3.37 18.67
C ALA A 94 -2.68 3.81 19.54
N ILE A 95 -2.96 3.89 20.83
CA ILE A 95 -2.04 4.27 21.91
C ILE A 95 -0.85 3.30 21.87
N SER A 96 0.36 3.81 21.59
CA SER A 96 1.62 3.05 21.61
C SER A 96 1.83 1.91 20.60
N ALA A 97 1.30 2.01 19.37
CA ALA A 97 1.72 1.08 18.31
C ALA A 97 3.22 1.30 17.97
N TRP A 98 4.09 0.56 18.65
CA TRP A 98 5.47 0.35 18.27
C TRP A 98 5.47 -0.17 16.83
N VAL A 99 6.09 0.58 15.93
CA VAL A 99 6.26 0.15 14.54
C VAL A 99 7.53 -0.66 14.52
N PRO A 100 7.47 -1.99 14.24
CA PRO A 100 8.67 -2.79 14.09
C PRO A 100 9.64 -2.11 13.11
N SER A 101 10.93 -2.07 13.46
CA SER A 101 11.95 -1.37 12.66
C SER A 101 12.02 -1.89 11.21
N ASP A 102 11.64 -3.15 11.04
CA ASP A 102 11.60 -3.92 9.81
C ASP A 102 10.30 -3.73 8.98
N THR A 103 9.33 -2.94 9.45
CA THR A 103 8.01 -2.77 8.79
C THR A 103 8.12 -2.38 7.32
N PHE A 104 9.10 -1.54 6.93
CA PHE A 104 9.30 -1.13 5.55
C PHE A 104 10.65 -1.58 4.98
N SER A 105 11.27 -2.58 5.60
CA SER A 105 12.62 -3.03 5.25
C SER A 105 12.75 -3.51 3.82
N CYS A 106 11.70 -4.05 3.20
CA CYS A 106 11.77 -4.50 1.81
C CYS A 106 11.50 -3.41 0.77
N LEU A 107 10.95 -2.25 1.18
CA LEU A 107 10.48 -1.23 0.24
C LEU A 107 11.65 -0.50 -0.40
N LYS A 108 11.78 -0.67 -1.72
CA LYS A 108 12.88 -0.14 -2.55
C LYS A 108 12.45 0.97 -3.48
N ILE A 109 11.25 0.88 -4.03
CA ILE A 109 10.79 1.84 -5.05
C ILE A 109 9.42 2.36 -4.68
N ILE A 110 9.30 3.67 -4.66
CA ILE A 110 8.04 4.39 -4.71
C ILE A 110 8.00 5.09 -6.06
N HIS A 111 6.85 5.09 -6.75
CA HIS A 111 6.68 5.84 -7.98
C HIS A 111 5.35 6.57 -7.93
N LEU A 112 5.39 7.89 -8.10
CA LEU A 112 4.23 8.76 -8.07
C LEU A 112 4.10 9.50 -9.40
N LYS A 113 2.98 9.31 -10.10
CA LYS A 113 2.67 10.03 -11.35
C LYS A 113 1.28 10.63 -11.27
N GLY A 114 1.16 11.95 -11.36
CA GLY A 114 -0.14 12.63 -11.42
C GLY A 114 -0.98 12.52 -10.13
N CYS A 115 -0.34 12.45 -8.96
CA CYS A 115 -1.04 12.45 -7.66
C CYS A 115 -1.02 13.87 -7.07
N SER A 116 -1.99 14.72 -7.41
CA SER A 116 -1.91 16.17 -7.15
C SER A 116 -2.12 16.61 -5.69
N LYS A 117 -2.80 15.81 -4.85
CA LYS A 117 -3.10 16.18 -3.46
C LYS A 117 -2.08 15.68 -2.42
N ILE A 118 -1.07 14.92 -2.84
CA ILE A 118 -0.07 14.40 -1.90
C ILE A 118 0.90 15.54 -1.54
N LYS A 119 0.80 16.04 -0.31
CA LYS A 119 1.68 17.11 0.19
C LYS A 119 2.86 16.57 0.98
N LYS A 120 2.69 15.39 1.59
CA LYS A 120 3.71 14.69 2.36
C LYS A 120 3.66 13.23 1.97
N LEU A 121 4.74 12.72 1.40
CA LEU A 121 4.90 11.32 1.05
C LEU A 121 4.71 10.45 2.30
N LEU A 122 5.44 10.81 3.38
CA LEU A 122 5.59 10.00 4.58
C LEU A 122 5.59 10.90 5.82
N PRO A 123 5.02 10.43 6.95
CA PRO A 123 5.26 11.03 8.26
C PRO A 123 6.77 11.04 8.59
N PRO A 124 7.32 12.10 9.23
CA PRO A 124 8.76 12.19 9.51
C PRO A 124 9.34 10.98 10.24
N GLY A 125 8.61 10.44 11.22
CA GLY A 125 9.03 9.26 11.97
C GLY A 125 9.14 7.97 11.15
N LEU A 126 8.51 7.89 9.97
CA LEU A 126 8.59 6.71 9.10
C LEU A 126 9.83 6.67 8.21
N LEU A 127 10.50 7.81 8.00
CA LEU A 127 11.69 7.88 7.16
C LEU A 127 12.81 6.96 7.67
N LEU A 128 12.93 6.81 8.99
CA LEU A 128 13.93 5.96 9.65
C LEU A 128 13.73 4.45 9.39
N HIS A 129 12.54 4.05 8.94
CA HIS A 129 12.18 2.65 8.66
C HIS A 129 12.36 2.28 7.19
N LEU A 130 12.62 3.25 6.31
CA LEU A 130 12.76 3.08 4.86
C LEU A 130 14.23 2.92 4.44
N ARG A 131 14.96 2.07 5.15
CA ARG A 131 16.43 1.95 5.05
C ARG A 131 16.93 1.43 3.70
N ASN A 132 16.09 0.71 2.97
CA ASN A 132 16.43 0.09 1.68
C ASN A 132 15.75 0.80 0.50
N LEU A 133 15.24 2.03 0.70
CA LEU A 133 14.60 2.79 -0.36
C LEU A 133 15.67 3.32 -1.34
N GLU A 134 15.53 2.94 -2.60
CA GLU A 134 16.46 3.22 -3.71
C GLU A 134 15.95 4.36 -4.61
N GLU A 135 14.63 4.47 -4.81
CA GLU A 135 14.01 5.40 -5.77
C GLU A 135 12.63 5.90 -5.29
N ILE A 136 12.30 7.18 -5.59
CA ILE A 136 10.99 7.83 -5.34
C ILE A 136 10.54 8.63 -6.57
#